data_AF-A0AA43DA33-F1
#
_entry.id   AF-A0AA43DA33-F1
#
_cell.length_a   1.000
_cell.length_b   1.000
_cell.length_c   1.000
_cell.angle_alpha   90.00
_cell.angle_beta   90.00
_cell.angle_gamma   90.00
#
_symmetry.space_group_name_H-M   'P 1'
#
loop_
_entity.id
_entity.type
_entity.pdbx_description
1 polymer ?
#
loop_
_entity_poly.entity_id
_entity_poly.type
_entity_poly.pdbx_seq_one_letter_code
_entity_poly.pdbx_strand_id
1 'polypeptide(L)'
;TSPAEKSNQITRVSQLLKSGAGDPLAGRLIFNSMCGRCHRLFEDGASLGPDLTGYDRKNISDFLTHVIDPGAYIREGYGTYRITTTDGRSLLGSIKGRSGSTIIIQPYSVGQITLSIDQVKDMEEQKISMMPERLLDGLSDQHIRDMVSYITKDL
;
A
#
# COMPACT_ATOMS: atom_id res chain seq x y z
N THR A 1 -5.65 -10.66 9.55
CA THR A 1 -7.11 -10.99 9.45
C THR A 1 -7.28 -12.32 8.74
N SER A 2 -8.23 -13.17 9.14
CA SER A 2 -8.45 -14.48 8.50
C SER A 2 -8.99 -14.34 7.07
N PRO A 3 -8.80 -15.35 6.19
CA PRO A 3 -9.35 -15.32 4.83
C PRO A 3 -10.87 -15.14 4.78
N ALA A 4 -11.60 -15.78 5.72
CA ALA A 4 -13.05 -15.65 5.81
C ALA A 4 -13.50 -14.23 6.18
N GLU A 5 -12.83 -13.60 7.14
CA GLU A 5 -13.09 -12.20 7.51
C GLU A 5 -12.83 -11.24 6.34
N LYS A 6 -11.73 -11.44 5.60
CA LYS A 6 -11.39 -10.64 4.41
C LYS A 6 -12.48 -10.76 3.33
N SER A 7 -12.90 -11.98 3.02
CA SER A 7 -13.98 -12.25 2.04
C SER A 7 -15.31 -11.60 2.44
N ASN A 8 -15.67 -11.68 3.73
CA ASN A 8 -16.88 -11.06 4.26
C ASN A 8 -16.80 -9.52 4.16
N GLN A 9 -15.64 -8.94 4.47
CA GLN A 9 -15.43 -7.50 4.36
C GLN A 9 -15.50 -7.02 2.90
N ILE A 10 -14.89 -7.75 1.95
CA ILE A 10 -14.97 -7.44 0.51
C ILE A 10 -16.43 -7.45 0.07
N THR A 11 -17.21 -8.45 0.48
CA THR A 11 -18.63 -8.56 0.13
C THR A 11 -19.45 -7.40 0.70
N ARG A 12 -19.27 -7.09 2.00
CA ARG A 12 -19.94 -5.96 2.66
C ARG A 12 -19.63 -4.65 1.93
N VAL A 13 -18.36 -4.35 1.71
CA VAL A 13 -17.94 -3.07 1.11
C VAL A 13 -18.40 -2.99 -0.34
N SER A 14 -18.37 -4.10 -1.09
CA SER A 14 -18.92 -4.14 -2.46
C SER A 14 -20.41 -3.80 -2.50
N GLN A 15 -21.20 -4.27 -1.53
CA GLN A 15 -22.62 -3.92 -1.42
C GLN A 15 -22.81 -2.46 -1.00
N LEU A 16 -22.00 -2.00 -0.06
CA LEU A 16 -22.01 -0.62 0.44
C LEU A 16 -21.77 0.42 -0.67
N LEU A 17 -20.83 0.14 -1.57
CA LEU A 17 -20.49 1.03 -2.67
C LEU A 17 -21.59 1.09 -3.75
N LYS A 18 -22.47 0.09 -3.82
CA LYS A 18 -23.62 0.07 -4.74
C LYS A 18 -24.85 0.77 -4.19
N SER A 19 -24.96 0.92 -2.86
CA SER A 19 -26.17 1.41 -2.20
C SER A 19 -26.20 2.93 -1.99
N GLY A 20 -25.13 3.65 -2.34
CA GLY A 20 -25.08 5.10 -2.22
C GLY A 20 -23.87 5.72 -2.92
N ALA A 21 -23.92 7.03 -3.11
CA ALA A 21 -22.84 7.80 -3.68
C ALA A 21 -21.84 8.28 -2.61
N GLY A 22 -20.61 8.54 -3.05
CA GLY A 22 -19.60 9.23 -2.26
C GLY A 22 -19.40 10.67 -2.76
N ASP A 23 -18.86 11.52 -1.89
CA ASP A 23 -18.34 12.83 -2.22
C ASP A 23 -16.82 12.74 -2.48
N PRO A 24 -16.34 12.98 -3.71
CA PRO A 24 -14.92 12.91 -4.03
C PRO A 24 -14.08 14.01 -3.35
N LEU A 25 -14.67 15.16 -2.98
CA LEU A 25 -13.94 16.21 -2.26
C LEU A 25 -13.64 15.77 -0.82
N ALA A 26 -14.64 15.22 -0.12
CA ALA A 26 -14.44 14.59 1.18
C ALA A 26 -13.49 13.38 1.08
N GLY A 27 -13.65 12.59 0.01
CA GLY A 27 -12.81 11.43 -0.28
C GLY A 27 -11.33 11.74 -0.42
N ARG A 28 -10.99 12.88 -1.03
CA ARG A 28 -9.59 13.35 -1.16
C ARG A 28 -8.92 13.52 0.19
N LEU A 29 -9.64 14.07 1.18
CA LEU A 29 -9.09 14.28 2.53
C LEU A 29 -8.79 12.94 3.21
N ILE A 30 -9.71 11.98 3.10
CA ILE A 30 -9.54 10.63 3.66
C ILE A 30 -8.37 9.93 2.98
N PHE A 31 -8.34 9.93 1.64
CA PHE A 31 -7.24 9.37 0.86
C PHE A 31 -5.90 9.95 1.31
N ASN A 32 -5.75 11.29 1.33
CA ASN A 32 -4.50 11.95 1.70
C ASN A 32 -4.05 11.60 3.13
N SER A 33 -5.00 11.43 4.05
CA SER A 33 -4.70 11.11 5.45
C SER A 33 -4.23 9.67 5.68
N MET A 34 -4.49 8.75 4.74
CA MET A 34 -4.27 7.30 4.92
C MET A 34 -3.47 6.69 3.76
N CYS A 35 -4.07 6.66 2.56
CA CYS A 35 -3.50 6.06 1.37
C CYS A 35 -2.37 6.92 0.77
N GLY A 36 -2.59 8.25 0.75
CA GLY A 36 -1.67 9.26 0.22
C GLY A 36 -0.34 9.34 0.98
N ARG A 37 -0.27 8.78 2.19
CA ARG A 37 0.99 8.62 2.93
C ARG A 37 1.98 7.70 2.22
N CYS A 38 1.48 6.79 1.39
CA CYS A 38 2.30 5.81 0.68
C CYS A 38 2.16 5.90 -0.83
N HIS A 39 0.97 6.20 -1.32
CA HIS A 39 0.63 6.15 -2.74
C HIS A 39 0.45 7.55 -3.31
N ARG A 40 0.92 7.72 -4.54
CA ARG A 40 0.56 8.88 -5.36
C ARG A 40 -0.76 8.59 -6.04
N LEU A 41 -1.62 9.60 -6.10
CA LEU A 41 -2.80 9.61 -6.95
C LEU A 41 -2.98 11.01 -7.52
N PHE A 42 -3.04 11.09 -8.85
CA PHE A 42 -2.91 12.34 -9.59
C PHE A 42 -1.58 13.03 -9.24
N GLU A 43 -1.64 14.26 -8.75
CA GLU A 43 -0.48 15.06 -8.36
C GLU A 43 -0.17 14.96 -6.85
N ASP A 44 -1.02 14.29 -6.06
CA ASP A 44 -0.91 14.24 -4.59
C ASP A 44 -0.37 12.90 -4.07
N GLY A 45 0.34 12.95 -2.94
CA GLY A 45 0.75 11.78 -2.17
C GLY A 45 2.23 11.44 -2.27
N ALA A 46 2.63 10.32 -1.68
CA ALA A 46 4.01 9.86 -1.59
C ALA A 46 4.34 8.75 -2.59
N SER A 47 5.63 8.46 -2.76
CA SER A 47 6.16 7.47 -3.70
C SER A 47 6.71 6.21 -3.02
N LEU A 48 6.17 5.85 -1.85
CA LEU A 48 6.59 4.65 -1.12
C LEU A 48 6.03 3.38 -1.78
N GLY A 49 4.71 3.40 -2.03
CA GLY A 49 3.95 2.40 -2.79
C GLY A 49 3.79 2.78 -4.27
N PRO A 50 3.10 1.93 -5.05
CA PRO A 50 2.76 2.23 -6.44
C PRO A 50 2.01 3.54 -6.64
N ASP A 51 2.33 4.24 -7.72
CA ASP A 51 1.49 5.34 -8.21
C ASP A 51 0.18 4.79 -8.77
N LEU A 52 -0.94 5.16 -8.15
CA LEU A 52 -2.26 4.64 -8.48
C LEU A 52 -2.87 5.30 -9.72
N THR A 53 -2.33 6.43 -10.18
CA THR A 53 -2.93 7.26 -11.24
C THR A 53 -3.18 6.49 -12.53
N GLY A 54 -2.22 5.64 -12.93
CA GLY A 54 -2.27 4.85 -14.16
C GLY A 54 -2.95 3.49 -14.03
N TYR A 55 -3.49 3.14 -12.86
CA TYR A 55 -4.17 1.85 -12.65
C TYR A 55 -5.64 1.90 -13.06
N ASP A 56 -6.22 0.72 -13.33
CA ASP A 56 -7.67 0.57 -13.45
C ASP A 56 -8.35 0.66 -12.07
N ARG A 57 -8.49 1.89 -11.60
CA ARG A 57 -9.11 2.21 -10.31
C ARG A 57 -10.61 1.95 -10.30
N LYS A 58 -11.24 1.72 -11.45
CA LYS A 58 -12.69 1.46 -11.57
C LYS A 58 -13.03 -0.01 -11.41
N ASN A 59 -12.05 -0.91 -11.48
CA ASN A 59 -12.23 -2.30 -11.07
C ASN A 59 -12.32 -2.40 -9.53
N ILE A 60 -13.52 -2.16 -9.00
CA ILE A 60 -13.80 -2.16 -7.56
C ILE A 60 -13.46 -3.51 -6.91
N SER A 61 -13.66 -4.63 -7.61
CA SER A 61 -13.35 -5.96 -7.06
C SER A 61 -11.86 -6.12 -6.81
N ASP A 62 -11.03 -5.70 -7.76
CA ASP A 62 -9.58 -5.76 -7.67
C ASP A 62 -9.06 -4.77 -6.61
N PHE A 63 -9.57 -3.53 -6.63
CA PHE A 63 -9.28 -2.52 -5.62
C PHE A 63 -9.56 -3.02 -4.20
N LEU A 64 -10.75 -3.58 -3.94
CA LEU A 64 -11.11 -4.06 -2.61
C LEU A 64 -10.25 -5.25 -2.19
N THR A 65 -9.87 -6.12 -3.12
CA THR A 65 -8.92 -7.21 -2.84
C THR A 65 -7.60 -6.64 -2.34
N HIS A 66 -7.02 -5.65 -3.03
CA HIS A 66 -5.74 -5.05 -2.61
C HIS A 66 -5.83 -4.23 -1.31
N VAL A 67 -6.96 -3.54 -1.05
CA VAL A 67 -7.11 -2.74 0.18
C VAL A 67 -7.36 -3.60 1.42
N ILE A 68 -8.14 -4.68 1.27
CA ILE A 68 -8.53 -5.56 2.38
C ILE A 68 -7.50 -6.69 2.58
N ASP A 69 -6.90 -7.15 1.49
CA ASP A 69 -5.83 -8.15 1.48
C ASP A 69 -4.59 -7.65 0.71
N PRO A 70 -3.85 -6.69 1.27
CA PRO A 70 -2.67 -6.13 0.60
C PRO A 70 -1.54 -7.14 0.38
N GLY A 71 -1.58 -8.29 1.04
CA GLY A 71 -0.64 -9.40 0.87
C GLY A 71 -1.06 -10.42 -0.19
N ALA A 72 -2.27 -10.36 -0.73
CA ALA A 72 -2.76 -11.31 -1.74
C ALA A 72 -1.92 -11.27 -3.03
N TYR A 73 -1.45 -10.08 -3.39
CA TYR A 73 -0.52 -9.86 -4.49
C TYR A 73 0.33 -8.63 -4.21
N ILE A 74 1.65 -8.82 -4.17
CA ILE A 74 2.63 -7.75 -3.99
C ILE A 74 3.31 -7.53 -5.35
N ARG A 75 3.17 -6.33 -5.90
CA ARG A 75 3.76 -5.99 -7.19
C ARG A 75 5.29 -6.07 -7.11
N GLU A 76 5.91 -6.51 -8.21
CA GLU A 76 7.37 -6.46 -8.37
C GLU A 76 7.92 -5.06 -8.09
N GLY A 77 9.05 -4.99 -7.38
CA GLY A 77 9.65 -3.73 -6.91
C GLY A 77 9.04 -3.17 -5.62
N TYR A 78 7.97 -3.77 -5.10
CA TYR A 78 7.36 -3.42 -3.81
C TYR A 78 7.36 -4.58 -2.80
N GLY A 79 8.06 -5.67 -3.12
CA GLY A 79 8.34 -6.76 -2.18
C GLY A 79 8.99 -6.24 -0.90
N THR A 80 8.66 -6.85 0.23
CA THR A 80 9.23 -6.51 1.53
C THR A 80 10.43 -7.41 1.79
N TYR A 81 11.58 -6.83 2.12
CA TYR A 81 12.79 -7.56 2.49
C TYR A 81 13.18 -7.26 3.92
N ARG A 82 13.61 -8.29 4.63
CA ARG A 82 14.33 -8.17 5.90
C ARG A 82 15.81 -8.24 5.59
N ILE A 83 16.55 -7.19 5.92
CA ILE A 83 18.00 -7.13 5.79
C ILE A 83 18.61 -7.15 7.18
N THR A 84 19.42 -8.15 7.47
CA THR A 84 20.28 -8.15 8.66
C THR A 84 21.65 -7.65 8.26
N THR A 85 22.14 -6.62 8.93
CA THR A 85 23.47 -6.04 8.65
C THR A 85 24.55 -6.67 9.53
N THR A 86 25.81 -6.54 9.11
CA THR A 86 26.98 -7.05 9.85
C THR A 86 27.18 -6.38 11.20
N ASP A 87 26.71 -5.13 11.36
CA ASP A 87 26.67 -4.39 12.63
C ASP A 87 25.49 -4.78 13.55
N GLY A 88 24.66 -5.75 13.13
CA GLY A 88 23.57 -6.30 13.93
C GLY A 88 22.22 -5.61 13.79
N ARG A 89 22.08 -4.58 12.94
CA ARG A 89 20.76 -3.96 12.67
C ARG A 89 19.88 -4.91 11.83
N SER A 90 18.57 -4.79 12.03
CA SER A 90 17.56 -5.41 11.17
C SER A 90 16.71 -4.33 10.52
N LEU A 91 16.71 -4.29 9.19
CA LEU A 91 15.97 -3.33 8.39
C LEU A 91 14.84 -4.06 7.67
N LEU A 92 13.68 -3.41 7.60
CA LEU A 92 12.52 -3.92 6.86
C LEU A 92 12.08 -2.88 5.83
N GLY A 93 12.01 -3.27 4.56
CA GLY A 93 11.64 -2.34 3.49
C GLY A 93 11.76 -2.95 2.10
N SER A 94 11.42 -2.17 1.08
CA SER A 94 11.53 -2.60 -0.32
C SER A 94 12.88 -2.25 -0.91
N ILE A 95 13.42 -3.13 -1.76
CA ILE A 95 14.61 -2.82 -2.56
C ILE A 95 14.20 -1.90 -3.71
N LYS A 96 14.75 -0.69 -3.74
CA LYS A 96 14.50 0.30 -4.82
C LYS A 96 15.55 0.23 -5.92
N GLY A 97 16.70 -0.36 -5.65
CA GLY A 97 17.72 -0.55 -6.66
C GLY A 97 18.96 -1.25 -6.14
N ARG A 98 19.78 -1.69 -7.09
CA ARG A 98 21.14 -2.19 -6.89
C ARG A 98 22.04 -1.44 -7.84
N SER A 99 23.16 -0.91 -7.34
CA SER A 99 24.13 -0.19 -8.17
C SER A 99 25.54 -0.56 -7.72
N GLY A 100 26.31 -1.19 -8.61
CA GLY A 100 27.63 -1.73 -8.29
C GLY A 100 27.57 -2.65 -7.07
N SER A 101 28.32 -2.29 -6.02
CA SER A 101 28.38 -3.00 -4.74
C SER A 101 27.40 -2.46 -3.69
N THR A 102 26.33 -1.75 -4.09
CA THR A 102 25.36 -1.17 -3.16
C THR A 102 23.93 -1.63 -3.39
N ILE A 103 23.16 -1.66 -2.31
CA ILE A 103 21.72 -1.93 -2.28
C ILE A 103 21.03 -0.69 -1.70
N ILE A 104 19.98 -0.22 -2.39
CA ILE A 104 19.13 0.87 -1.92
C ILE A 104 17.84 0.25 -1.37
N ILE A 105 17.61 0.41 -0.07
CA ILE A 105 16.39 0.00 0.60
C ILE A 105 15.55 1.24 0.94
N GLN A 106 14.23 1.11 0.78
CA GLN A 106 13.26 2.10 1.23
C GLN A 106 12.46 1.50 2.40
N PRO A 107 12.80 1.83 3.65
CA PRO A 107 11.98 1.51 4.82
C PRO A 107 10.68 2.32 4.85
N TYR A 108 9.76 1.92 5.72
CA TYR A 108 8.47 2.61 5.92
C TYR A 108 8.62 3.94 6.68
N SER A 109 9.55 4.00 7.63
CA SER A 109 9.63 5.07 8.64
C SER A 109 10.68 6.15 8.35
N VAL A 110 11.59 5.91 7.42
CA VAL A 110 12.72 6.80 7.12
C VAL A 110 12.94 6.89 5.61
N GLY A 111 13.75 7.86 5.18
CA GLY A 111 14.18 7.96 3.78
C GLY A 111 14.97 6.73 3.31
N GLN A 112 15.33 6.70 2.03
CA GLN A 112 16.13 5.63 1.46
C GLN A 112 17.45 5.45 2.23
N ILE A 113 17.82 4.20 2.46
CA ILE A 113 19.10 3.82 3.04
C ILE A 113 19.90 3.12 1.94
N THR A 114 21.14 3.56 1.74
CA THR A 114 22.09 2.86 0.88
C THR A 114 23.03 2.04 1.75
N LEU A 115 23.15 0.75 1.44
CA LEU A 115 24.07 -0.18 2.11
C LEU A 115 25.08 -0.70 1.09
N SER A 116 26.34 -0.83 1.50
CA SER A 116 27.27 -1.69 0.78
C SER A 116 26.85 -3.15 0.93
N ILE A 117 27.06 -3.99 -0.08
CA ILE A 117 26.81 -5.43 -0.03
C ILE A 117 27.61 -6.07 1.12
N ASP A 118 28.81 -5.59 1.41
CA ASP A 118 29.65 -6.10 2.52
C ASP A 118 29.06 -5.78 3.91
N GLN A 119 28.09 -4.87 3.98
CA GLN A 119 27.34 -4.58 5.21
C GLN A 119 26.13 -5.51 5.37
N VAL A 120 25.75 -6.27 4.34
CA VAL A 120 24.60 -7.18 4.37
C VAL A 120 25.06 -8.55 4.80
N LYS A 121 24.63 -8.96 5.99
CA LYS A 121 24.87 -10.30 6.53
C LYS A 121 23.88 -11.31 5.97
N ASP A 122 22.61 -10.93 5.90
CA ASP A 122 21.53 -11.76 5.39
C ASP A 122 20.41 -10.89 4.79
N MET A 123 19.70 -11.42 3.81
CA MET A 123 18.56 -10.75 3.20
C MET A 123 17.50 -11.77 2.78
N GLU A 124 16.31 -11.62 3.34
CA GLU A 124 15.19 -12.54 3.17
C GLU A 124 13.96 -11.79 2.67
N GLU A 125 13.36 -12.29 1.59
CA GLU A 125 12.06 -11.81 1.11
C GLU A 125 10.95 -12.25 2.07
N GLN A 126 10.08 -11.32 2.43
CA GLN A 126 9.00 -11.54 3.37
C GLN A 126 7.68 -11.70 2.61
N LYS A 127 6.84 -12.65 3.04
CA LYS A 127 5.49 -12.88 2.49
C LYS A 127 4.45 -11.89 3.01
N ILE A 128 4.86 -10.71 3.46
CA ILE A 128 4.00 -9.67 4.01
C ILE A 128 4.11 -8.42 3.16
N SER A 129 2.99 -7.73 2.98
CA SER A 129 2.97 -6.42 2.34
C SER A 129 3.43 -5.33 3.30
N MET A 130 4.07 -4.29 2.78
CA MET A 130 4.30 -3.05 3.53
C MET A 130 3.01 -2.22 3.70
N MET A 131 2.01 -2.47 2.86
CA MET A 131 0.70 -1.83 3.00
C MET A 131 -0.03 -2.43 4.22
N PRO A 132 -0.49 -1.61 5.18
CA PRO A 132 -1.14 -2.10 6.39
C PRO A 132 -2.42 -2.88 6.10
N GLU A 133 -2.73 -3.89 6.92
CA GLU A 133 -4.06 -4.49 6.94
C GLU A 133 -5.06 -3.59 7.67
N ARG A 134 -6.37 -3.90 7.53
CA ARG A 134 -7.45 -3.26 8.31
C ARG A 134 -7.57 -1.75 8.06
N LEU A 135 -7.20 -1.28 6.87
CA LEU A 135 -7.25 0.14 6.49
C LEU A 135 -8.66 0.74 6.52
N LEU A 136 -9.70 -0.09 6.41
CA LEU A 136 -11.08 0.38 6.45
C LEU A 136 -11.67 0.43 7.87
N ASP A 137 -10.93 -0.06 8.86
CA ASP A 137 -11.41 -0.09 10.24
C ASP A 137 -11.51 1.34 10.80
N GLY A 138 -12.62 1.61 11.48
CA GLY A 138 -12.90 2.93 12.04
C GLY A 138 -13.42 3.96 11.02
N LEU A 139 -13.42 3.64 9.73
CA LEU A 139 -14.13 4.46 8.74
C LEU A 139 -15.64 4.22 8.83
N SER A 140 -16.41 5.31 8.74
CA SER A 140 -17.85 5.21 8.55
C SER A 140 -18.16 4.69 7.15
N ASP A 141 -19.36 4.14 6.98
CA ASP A 141 -19.87 3.71 5.68
C ASP A 141 -19.84 4.84 4.63
N GLN A 142 -20.08 6.10 5.04
CA GLN A 142 -19.97 7.26 4.16
C GLN A 142 -18.52 7.58 3.80
N HIS A 143 -17.59 7.54 4.77
CA HIS A 143 -16.17 7.77 4.52
C HIS A 143 -15.58 6.77 3.52
N ILE A 144 -16.02 5.50 3.58
CA ILE A 144 -15.61 4.49 2.60
C ILE A 144 -16.12 4.87 1.20
N ARG A 145 -17.39 5.27 1.06
CA ARG A 145 -17.95 5.72 -0.22
C ARG A 145 -17.21 6.94 -0.76
N ASP A 146 -16.98 7.94 0.07
CA ASP A 146 -16.28 9.17 -0.29
C ASP A 146 -14.87 8.86 -0.79
N MET A 147 -14.10 8.10 -0.01
CA MET A 147 -12.73 7.69 -0.36
C MET A 147 -12.69 6.96 -1.70
N VAL A 148 -13.57 5.98 -1.91
CA VAL A 148 -13.62 5.23 -3.17
C VAL A 148 -14.08 6.10 -4.33
N SER A 149 -15.02 7.02 -4.11
CA SER A 149 -15.45 8.00 -5.12
C SER A 149 -14.30 8.88 -5.60
N TYR A 150 -13.42 9.33 -4.69
CA TYR A 150 -12.21 10.05 -5.07
C TYR A 150 -11.21 9.16 -5.81
N ILE A 151 -10.93 7.97 -5.29
CA ILE A 151 -9.97 7.02 -5.89
C ILE A 151 -10.41 6.58 -7.28
N THR A 152 -11.70 6.55 -7.59
CA THR A 152 -12.20 6.06 -8.89
C THR A 152 -12.43 7.18 -9.91
N LYS A 153 -12.19 8.43 -9.53
CA LYS A 153 -12.38 9.60 -10.40
C LYS A 153 -11.42 9.55 -11.61
N ASP A 154 -11.92 9.90 -12.80
CA ASP A 154 -11.08 10.10 -13.98
C ASP A 154 -10.14 11.31 -13.80
N LEU A 155 -9.07 11.34 -14.62
CA LEU A 155 -8.15 12.47 -14.73
C LEU A 155 -8.86 13.74 -15.22
#